data_AF-A0AAV6FPT6-F1
#
_entry.id   AF-A0AAV6FPT6-F1
#
_cell.length_a   1.000
_cell.length_b   1.000
_cell.length_c   1.000
_cell.angle_alpha   90.00
_cell.angle_beta   90.00
_cell.angle_gamma   90.00
#
_symmetry.space_group_name_H-M   'P 1'
#
loop_
_entity.id
_entity.type
_entity.pdbx_description
1 polymer ?
#
loop_
_entity_poly.entity_id
_entity_poly.type
_entity_poly.pdbx_seq_one_letter_code
_entity_poly.pdbx_strand_id
1 'polypeptide(L)' 'DHPNDQDEASLEEQRQLLVEASKKARLDESLIKAKMDMTFSLRRKEVVVKQPMVAELKDRWPALFFKDQIVE' A
#
# COMPACT_ATOMS: atom_id res chain seq x y z
N ASP A 1 -14.76 -6.07 4.48
CA ASP A 1 -14.15 -6.22 5.81
C ASP A 1 -12.65 -6.41 5.71
N HIS A 2 -11.92 -5.97 6.73
CA HIS A 2 -10.48 -6.13 6.83
C HIS A 2 -10.14 -7.53 7.37
N PRO A 3 -9.04 -8.16 6.91
CA PRO A 3 -8.65 -9.48 7.39
C PRO A 3 -8.10 -9.43 8.82
N ASN A 4 -8.17 -10.54 9.56
CA ASN A 4 -7.41 -10.79 10.80
C ASN A 4 -7.64 -9.78 11.94
N ASP A 5 -8.89 -9.35 12.17
CA ASP A 5 -9.29 -8.37 13.19
C ASP A 5 -8.55 -7.03 13.11
N GLN A 6 -7.96 -6.72 11.95
CA GLN A 6 -7.33 -5.43 11.70
C GLN A 6 -8.41 -4.36 11.57
N ASP A 7 -8.14 -3.18 12.15
CA ASP A 7 -8.97 -2.00 11.95
C ASP A 7 -8.31 -1.04 10.95
N GLU A 8 -9.02 0.03 10.62
CA GLU A 8 -8.55 1.00 9.64
C GLU A 8 -7.29 1.74 10.14
N ALA A 9 -7.13 1.90 11.46
CA ALA A 9 -5.98 2.58 12.06
C ALA A 9 -4.72 1.71 12.01
N SER A 10 -4.82 0.43 12.33
CA SER A 10 -3.69 -0.50 12.27
C SER A 10 -3.21 -0.66 10.83
N LEU A 11 -4.12 -0.72 9.85
CA LEU A 11 -3.76 -0.79 8.44
C LEU A 11 -3.14 0.51 7.91
N GLU A 12 -3.60 1.66 8.41
CA GLU A 12 -2.98 2.95 8.08
C GLU A 12 -1.54 3.04 8.63
N GLU A 13 -1.27 2.50 9.81
CA GLU A 13 0.11 2.38 10.33
C GLU A 13 0.97 1.49 9.41
N GLN A 14 0.44 0.33 8.99
CA GLN A 14 1.16 -0.55 8.05
C GLN A 14 1.42 0.14 6.70
N ARG A 15 0.50 0.98 6.23
CA ARG A 15 0.67 1.79 5.01
C ARG A 15 1.77 2.84 5.19
N GLN A 16 1.86 3.50 6.33
CA GLN A 16 2.94 4.46 6.58
C GLN A 16 4.31 3.78 6.54
N LEU A 17 4.44 2.59 7.15
CA LEU A 17 5.66 1.79 7.08
C LEU A 17 6.00 1.38 5.63
N LEU A 18 4.99 1.04 4.82
CA LEU A 18 5.18 0.78 3.39
C LEU A 18 5.72 2.02 2.65
N VAL A 19 5.16 3.20 2.91
CA VAL A 19 5.64 4.46 2.32
C VAL A 19 7.11 4.70 2.65
N GLU A 20 7.48 4.56 3.92
CA GLU A 20 8.87 4.74 4.35
C GLU A 20 9.80 3.69 3.74
N ALA A 21 9.36 2.43 3.62
CA ALA A 21 10.12 1.38 2.92
C ALA A 21 10.34 1.72 1.45
N SER A 22 9.33 2.28 0.77
CA SER A 22 9.40 2.65 -0.65
C SER A 22 10.25 3.89 -0.95
N LYS A 23 10.62 4.69 0.06
CA LYS A 23 11.52 5.85 -0.09
C LYS A 23 12.99 5.50 0.10
N LYS A 24 13.32 4.29 0.54
CA LYS A 24 14.71 3.89 0.82
C LYS A 24 15.51 3.80 -0.47
N ALA A 25 16.78 4.22 -0.41
CA ALA A 25 17.71 4.14 -1.55
C ALA A 25 17.89 2.70 -2.06
N ARG A 26 17.81 1.71 -1.16
CA ARG A 26 17.71 0.29 -1.50
C ARG A 26 16.37 -0.23 -1.03
N LEU A 27 15.55 -0.66 -1.97
CA LEU A 27 14.24 -1.24 -1.69
C LEU A 27 14.40 -2.61 -1.03
N ASP A 28 13.59 -2.84 -0.01
CA ASP A 28 13.38 -4.18 0.56
C ASP A 28 12.09 -4.74 -0.06
N GLU A 29 12.22 -5.39 -1.20
CA GLU A 29 11.12 -5.95 -1.98
C GLU A 29 10.27 -6.92 -1.15
N SER A 30 10.91 -7.69 -0.26
CA SER A 30 10.21 -8.64 0.61
C SER A 30 9.29 -7.95 1.61
N LEU A 31 9.78 -6.88 2.25
CA LEU A 31 9.02 -6.05 3.17
C LEU A 31 7.90 -5.32 2.43
N ILE A 32 8.20 -4.73 1.27
CA ILE A 32 7.23 -4.01 0.46
C ILE A 32 6.09 -4.95 0.07
N LYS A 33 6.39 -6.14 -0.44
CA LYS A 33 5.38 -7.14 -0.80
C LYS A 33 4.52 -7.53 0.40
N ALA A 34 5.13 -7.86 1.54
CA ALA A 34 4.41 -8.24 2.74
C ALA A 34 3.46 -7.13 3.24
N LYS A 35 3.92 -5.86 3.21
CA LYS A 35 3.07 -4.72 3.59
C LYS A 35 2.00 -4.43 2.55
N MET A 36 2.29 -4.58 1.26
CA MET A 36 1.34 -4.42 0.16
C MET A 36 0.20 -5.44 0.25
N ASP A 37 0.48 -6.67 0.65
CA ASP A 37 -0.52 -7.71 0.87
C ASP A 37 -1.38 -7.40 2.10
N MET A 38 -0.75 -7.06 3.23
CA MET A 38 -1.46 -6.70 4.48
C MET A 38 -2.44 -5.54 4.26
N THR A 39 -2.00 -4.52 3.51
CA THR A 39 -2.75 -3.28 3.30
C THR A 39 -3.71 -3.33 2.12
N PHE A 40 -3.85 -4.47 1.43
CA PHE A 40 -4.69 -4.60 0.24
C PHE A 40 -6.14 -4.16 0.47
N SER A 41 -6.73 -4.55 1.60
CA SER A 41 -8.13 -4.23 1.93
C SER A 41 -8.37 -2.72 2.07
N LEU A 42 -7.45 -2.00 2.74
CA LEU A 42 -7.48 -0.54 2.86
C LEU A 42 -7.30 0.12 1.49
N ARG A 43 -6.28 -0.30 0.75
CA ARG A 43 -5.99 0.20 -0.60
C ARG A 43 -7.18 0.04 -1.55
N ARG A 44 -7.80 -1.15 -1.58
CA ARG A 44 -8.97 -1.44 -2.42
C ARG A 44 -10.16 -0.52 -2.09
N LYS A 45 -10.42 -0.27 -0.81
CA LYS A 45 -11.47 0.66 -0.37
C LYS A 45 -11.21 2.07 -0.92
N GLU A 46 -9.96 2.54 -0.84
CA GLU A 46 -9.60 3.86 -1.36
C GLU A 46 -9.71 3.96 -2.89
N VAL A 47 -9.13 3.00 -3.61
CA VAL A 47 -9.14 3.01 -5.08
C VAL A 47 -10.56 2.88 -5.65
N VAL A 48 -11.33 1.92 -5.14
CA VAL A 48 -12.64 1.57 -5.74
C VAL A 48 -13.76 2.50 -5.26
N VAL A 49 -13.74 2.87 -3.97
CA VAL A 49 -14.83 3.67 -3.37
C VAL A 49 -14.54 5.16 -3.48
N LYS A 50 -13.32 5.61 -3.14
CA LYS A 50 -13.00 7.05 -3.15
C LYS A 50 -12.61 7.55 -4.54
N GLN A 51 -12.14 6.65 -5.42
CA GLN A 51 -11.76 6.95 -6.81
C GLN A 51 -10.91 8.22 -6.93
N PRO A 52 -9.78 8.30 -6.19
CA PRO A 52 -8.95 9.49 -6.17
C PRO A 52 -8.24 9.71 -7.52
N MET A 53 -7.70 10.91 -7.71
CA MET A 53 -6.84 11.17 -8.87
C MET A 53 -5.58 10.31 -8.80
N VAL A 54 -5.01 9.98 -9.97
CA VAL A 54 -3.78 9.17 -10.05
C VAL A 54 -2.62 9.81 -9.27
N ALA A 55 -2.53 11.14 -9.24
CA ALA A 55 -1.54 11.86 -8.46
C ALA A 55 -1.67 11.56 -6.95
N GLU A 56 -2.88 11.66 -6.41
CA GLU A 56 -3.17 11.35 -5.00
C GLU A 56 -2.90 9.88 -4.67
N LEU A 57 -3.24 8.98 -5.60
CA LEU A 57 -2.96 7.56 -5.44
C LEU A 57 -1.45 7.28 -5.41
N LYS A 58 -0.67 7.96 -6.24
CA LYS A 58 0.79 7.84 -6.29
C LYS A 58 1.45 8.35 -5.02
N ASP A 59 0.96 9.44 -4.45
CA ASP A 59 1.47 9.98 -3.19
C ASP A 59 1.13 9.04 -2.01
N ARG A 60 -0.06 8.46 -2.03
CA ARG A 60 -0.57 7.62 -0.93
C ARG A 60 -0.05 6.18 -0.99
N TRP A 61 0.18 5.65 -2.19
CA TRP A 61 0.61 4.28 -2.49
C TRP A 61 1.75 4.24 -3.53
N PRO A 62 2.92 4.83 -3.24
CA PRO A 62 4.04 4.89 -4.19
C PRO A 62 4.48 3.51 -4.68
N ALA A 63 4.41 2.49 -3.81
CA ALA A 63 4.81 1.12 -4.14
C ALA A 63 3.96 0.44 -5.23
N LEU A 64 2.73 0.92 -5.53
CA LEU A 64 1.92 0.39 -6.63
C LEU A 64 2.58 0.57 -8.01
N PHE A 65 3.51 1.52 -8.11
CA PHE A 65 4.19 1.87 -9.35
C PHE A 65 5.56 1.21 -9.46
N PHE A 66 5.89 0.28 -8.55
CA PHE A 66 7.08 -0.55 -8.67
C PHE A 66 6.78 -1.75 -9.56
N LYS A 67 7.71 -2.08 -10.46
CA LYS A 67 7.52 -3.18 -11.42
C LYS A 67 7.18 -4.49 -10.72
N ASP A 68 7.82 -4.79 -9.59
CA ASP A 68 7.59 -6.03 -8.83
C ASP A 68 6.20 -6.11 -8.18
N GLN A 69 5.47 -4.99 -8.12
CA GLN A 69 4.09 -4.92 -7.62
C GLN A 69 3.06 -4.92 -8.75
N ILE A 70 3.51 -4.90 -10.01
CA ILE A 70 2.67 -5.01 -11.20
C ILE A 70 2.81 -6.45 -11.68
N VAL A 71 1.78 -7.26 -11.49
CA VAL A 71 1.73 -8.61 -12.05
C VAL A 71 1.47 -8.46 -13.55
N GLU A 72 2.42 -8.89 -14.38
CA GLU A 72 2.21 -9.06 -15.83
C GLU A 72 1.26 -10.23 -16.13
#